data_AF-A0A7V8NG45-F1
#
_entry.id   AF-A0A7V8NG45-F1
#
_cell.length_a   1.000
_cell.length_b   1.000
_cell.length_c   1.000
_cell.angle_alpha   90.00
_cell.angle_beta   90.00
_cell.angle_gamma   90.00
#
_symmetry.space_group_name_H-M   'P 1'
#
loop_
_entity.id
_entity.type
_entity.pdbx_description
1 polymer ?
#
loop_
_entity_poly.entity_id
_entity_poly.type
_entity_poly.pdbx_seq_one_letter_code
_entity_poly.pdbx_strand_id
1 'polypeptide(L)' 'MPAQPIRVEKGHASEEELAAVTALLLARTHAPARAADNRPASKPRWRRLDSHHGHHGYQSPRSWHS' A
#
# COMPACT_ATOMS: atom_id res chain seq x y z
N MET A 1 0.72 8.55 25.31
CA MET A 1 1.64 7.91 24.35
C MET A 1 1.41 8.58 23.00
N PRO A 2 2.43 9.19 22.36
CA PRO A 2 2.23 9.79 21.05
C PRO A 2 1.74 8.70 20.07
N ALA A 3 0.73 9.02 19.28
CA ALA A 3 0.21 8.12 18.26
C ALA A 3 1.29 7.89 17.21
N GLN A 4 1.50 6.63 16.81
CA GLN A 4 2.46 6.32 15.76
C GLN A 4 1.98 6.95 14.43
N PRO A 5 2.84 7.70 13.72
CA PRO A 5 2.42 8.46 12.53
C PRO A 5 2.07 7.57 11.33
N ILE A 6 2.50 6.30 11.34
CA ILE A 6 2.31 5.31 10.27
C ILE A 6 1.90 3.98 10.91
N ARG A 7 0.90 3.30 10.33
CA ARG A 7 0.48 1.95 10.75
C ARG A 7 1.28 0.89 9.98
N VAL A 8 1.84 -0.08 10.71
CA VAL A 8 2.54 -1.24 10.14
C VAL A 8 1.64 -2.46 10.28
N GLU A 9 1.35 -3.14 9.17
CA GLU A 9 0.44 -4.30 9.16
C GLU A 9 1.15 -5.63 9.47
N LYS A 10 2.47 -5.72 9.25
CA LYS A 10 3.29 -6.90 9.53
C LYS A 10 4.69 -6.50 9.95
N GLY A 11 5.24 -7.21 10.95
CA GLY A 11 6.58 -6.97 11.46
C GLY A 11 6.71 -5.63 12.18
N HIS A 12 7.94 -5.12 12.23
CA HIS A 12 8.26 -3.81 12.79
C HIS A 12 9.09 -3.07 11.75
N ALA A 13 8.84 -1.77 11.59
CA ALA A 13 9.70 -0.91 10.79
C ALA A 13 10.89 -0.47 11.65
N SER A 14 12.10 -0.55 11.11
CA SER A 14 13.27 0.05 11.75
C SER A 14 13.18 1.58 11.72
N GLU A 15 13.97 2.26 12.55
CA GLU A 15 14.05 3.72 12.54
C GLU A 15 14.52 4.24 11.17
N GLU A 16 15.44 3.53 10.51
CA GLU A 16 15.92 3.86 9.17
C GLU A 16 14.82 3.75 8.12
N GLU A 17 14.00 2.69 8.17
CA GLU A 17 12.88 2.51 7.25
C GLU A 17 11.81 3.59 7.44
N LEU A 18 11.49 3.95 8.69
CA LEU A 18 10.59 5.05 9.01
C LEU A 18 11.12 6.40 8.49
N ALA A 19 12.42 6.66 8.68
CA ALA A 19 13.06 7.87 8.17
C ALA A 19 13.02 7.93 6.65
N ALA A 20 13.29 6.83 5.95
CA ALA A 20 13.26 6.74 4.50
C ALA A 20 11.85 7.02 3.93
N VAL A 21 10.81 6.39 4.50
CA VAL A 21 9.43 6.62 4.08
C VAL A 21 9.02 8.07 4.33
N THR A 22 9.39 8.64 5.47
CA THR A 22 9.09 10.05 5.80
C THR A 22 9.78 11.00 4.82
N ALA A 23 11.08 10.79 4.54
CA ALA A 23 11.82 11.58 3.57
C ALA A 23 11.19 11.51 2.17
N LEU A 24 10.75 10.32 1.74
CA LEU A 24 10.06 10.14 0.46
C LEU A 24 8.73 10.89 0.41
N LEU A 25 7.94 10.84 1.49
CA LEU A 25 6.67 11.56 1.57
C LEU A 25 6.90 13.08 1.51
N LEU A 26 7.84 13.60 2.30
CA LEU A 26 8.20 15.01 2.26
C LEU A 26 8.66 15.44 0.87
N ALA A 27 9.56 14.68 0.24
CA ALA A 27 10.03 14.95 -1.12
C ALA A 27 8.86 15.02 -2.13
N ARG A 28 7.87 14.12 -2.01
CA ARG A 28 6.67 14.14 -2.86
C ARG A 28 5.76 15.33 -2.60
N THR A 29 5.60 15.75 -1.35
CA THR A 29 4.78 16.92 -1.01
C THR A 29 5.38 18.23 -1.51
N HIS A 30 6.71 18.30 -1.59
CA HIS A 30 7.44 19.47 -2.10
C HIS A 30 7.74 19.40 -3.60
N ALA A 31 7.50 18.25 -4.24
CA ALA A 31 7.70 18.13 -5.67
C ALA A 31 6.69 19.03 -6.41
N PRO A 32 7.13 19.83 -7.40
CA PRO A 32 6.20 20.56 -8.25
C PRO A 32 5.25 19.56 -8.91
N ALA A 33 3.98 19.93 -9.05
CA ALA A 33 3.00 19.14 -9.78
C ALA A 33 3.53 18.93 -11.20
N ARG A 34 4.17 17.78 -11.44
CA ARG A 34 4.60 17.38 -12.76
C ARG A 34 3.32 17.33 -13.57
N ALA A 35 3.24 18.15 -14.62
CA ALA A 35 2.11 18.14 -15.55
C ALA A 35 1.80 16.67 -15.83
N ALA A 36 0.64 16.21 -15.35
CA ALA A 36 0.22 14.86 -15.57
C ALA A 36 0.24 14.72 -17.09
N ASP A 37 1.15 13.91 -17.60
CA ASP A 37 1.13 13.54 -19.00
C ASP A 37 -0.28 12.98 -19.19
N ASN A 38 -1.15 13.68 -19.91
CA ASN A 38 -2.57 13.36 -20.07
C ASN A 38 -2.79 12.03 -20.82
N ARG A 39 -1.77 11.16 -20.85
CA ARG A 39 -1.98 9.74 -21.07
C ARG A 39 -2.99 9.27 -20.04
N PRO A 40 -4.09 8.65 -20.49
CA PRO A 40 -5.04 8.05 -19.56
C PRO A 40 -4.23 7.13 -18.66
N ALA A 41 -4.16 7.46 -17.36
CA ALA A 41 -3.53 6.61 -16.38
C ALA A 41 -4.15 5.24 -16.60
N SER A 42 -3.33 4.27 -17.03
CA SER A 42 -3.77 2.89 -17.18
C SER A 42 -4.27 2.52 -15.81
N LYS A 43 -5.61 2.52 -15.63
CA LYS A 43 -6.24 2.26 -14.35
C LYS A 43 -5.62 0.96 -13.89
N PRO A 44 -4.89 0.94 -12.76
CA PRO A 44 -4.22 -0.27 -12.36
C PRO A 44 -5.33 -1.31 -12.23
N ARG A 45 -5.22 -2.40 -13.01
CA ARG A 45 -6.20 -3.49 -13.02
C ARG A 45 -6.03 -4.33 -11.76
N TRP A 46 -6.11 -3.68 -10.60
CA TRP A 46 -6.44 -4.35 -9.35
C TRP A 46 -7.76 -5.04 -9.67
N ARG A 47 -7.67 -6.32 -10.01
CA ARG A 47 -8.85 -7.12 -10.27
C ARG A 47 -9.59 -7.07 -8.95
N ARG A 48 -10.74 -6.42 -8.96
CA ARG A 48 -11.76 -6.66 -7.95
C ARG A 48 -11.89 -8.17 -7.88
N LEU A 49 -11.51 -8.73 -6.74
CA LEU A 49 -11.84 -10.10 -6.39
C LEU A 49 -13.34 -10.08 -6.08
N ASP A 50 -14.16 -9.86 -7.10
CA ASP A 50 -15.61 -9.98 -6.96
C ASP A 50 -15.86 -11.47 -6.72
N SER A 51 -16.20 -11.76 -5.47
CA SER A 51 -16.46 -13.10 -4.99
C SER A 51 -17.54 -13.79 -5.83
N HIS A 52 -17.28 -15.06 -6.16
CA HIS A 52 -18.22 -16.09 -6.66
C HIS A 52 -18.66 -15.99 -8.13
N HIS A 53 -18.00 -16.76 -9.01
CA HIS A 53 -18.66 -17.80 -9.83
C HIS A 53 -17.58 -18.62 -10.58
N GLY A 54 -17.25 -19.79 -10.02
CA GLY A 54 -16.33 -20.76 -10.63
C GLY A 54 -15.31 -21.32 -9.64
N HIS A 55 -15.76 -22.14 -8.69
CA HIS A 55 -14.99 -23.14 -7.93
C HIS A 55 -13.48 -22.91 -7.67
N HIS A 56 -13.09 -21.79 -7.04
CA HIS A 56 -11.95 -21.75 -6.11
C HIS A 56 -12.09 -20.53 -5.17
N GLY A 57 -13.14 -20.55 -4.34
CA GLY A 57 -13.37 -19.53 -3.33
C GLY A 57 -12.35 -19.65 -2.20
N TYR A 58 -11.73 -18.52 -1.85
CA TYR A 58 -11.14 -18.17 -0.56
C TYR A 58 -10.94 -19.35 0.41
N GLN A 59 -9.75 -19.97 0.40
CA GLN A 59 -9.40 -20.94 1.44
C GLN A 59 -9.19 -20.20 2.78
N SER A 60 -9.73 -20.80 3.84
CA SER A 60 -9.92 -20.21 5.17
C SER A 60 -8.63 -19.72 5.86
N PRO A 61 -8.72 -18.90 6.93
CA PRO A 61 -7.59 -18.17 7.55
C PRO A 61 -6.49 -19.01 8.22
N ARG A 62 -6.47 -20.34 8.04
CA ARG A 62 -5.45 -21.22 8.65
C ARG A 62 -4.06 -21.08 8.02
N SER A 63 -3.88 -20.26 6.98
CA SER A 63 -2.60 -20.01 6.34
C SER A 63 -1.79 -18.85 6.96
N TRP A 64 -2.31 -18.17 7.98
CA TRP A 64 -1.64 -17.03 8.65
C TRP A 64 -1.34 -17.27 10.13
N HIS A 65 -1.57 -18.50 10.63
CA HIS A 65 -1.31 -18.88 12.03
C HIS A 65 -0.08 -19.79 12.18
N SER A 66 0.98 -19.51 11.42
CA SER A 66 2.33 -19.90 11.80
C SER A 66 3.25 -18.70 11.81
#